data_AF-A0A5R9P1V8-F1
#
_entry.id   AF-A0A5R9P1V8-F1
#
_cell.length_a   1.000
_cell.length_b   1.000
_cell.length_c   1.000
_cell.angle_alpha   90.00
_cell.angle_beta   90.00
_cell.angle_gamma   90.00
#
_symmetry.space_group_name_H-M   'P 1'
#
loop_
_entity.id
_entity.type
_entity.pdbx_description
1 polymer ?
#
loop_
_entity_poly.entity_id
_entity_poly.type
_entity_poly.pdbx_seq_one_letter_code
_entity_poly.pdbx_strand_id
1 'polypeptide(L)'
;MHKSKLDLFREAVKQRDNDEAIPLAGMIIDVLGDKTPQDVFRFLDKAAKDDQLAAIVCATSFFFREQPKPGHRAMLLRRAARGYDDNLAGNAYFALAAECLVDGGKPRRAIDALERAVELGHLDAHVRLAKGYETGMYRNRINLERAWELLEEAVEEDYGPAKLALAEFIFAHGIHDSDYDPRELLVEAAEDDVPGAVELLMQFQASAETIKRHAKKLDNPVIPRDESRPMAIRSALLNEFHMEADAIEAMVAAWHGFLSWSELIAYALNENAPEGIFDEDCGTEELEDRRRTQVLIAGHYIDAPDYVLELIVTLLQPTSRTHKPSLRNLDRLIGNADD
;
A
#
# COMPACT_ATOMS: atom_id res chain seq x y z
N MET A 1 -11.83 -5.17 -50.08
CA MET A 1 -11.54 -3.79 -49.61
C MET A 1 -11.87 -3.76 -48.13
N HIS A 2 -10.90 -3.61 -47.24
CA HIS A 2 -11.19 -3.51 -45.80
C HIS A 2 -11.93 -2.18 -45.55
N LYS A 3 -13.15 -2.27 -45.03
CA LYS A 3 -13.89 -1.08 -44.57
C LYS A 3 -13.22 -0.53 -43.32
N SER A 4 -13.11 0.79 -43.19
CA SER A 4 -12.61 1.39 -41.96
C SER A 4 -13.63 1.22 -40.83
N LYS A 5 -13.20 1.29 -39.56
CA LYS A 5 -14.12 1.26 -38.41
C LYS A 5 -15.18 2.37 -38.50
N LEU A 6 -14.82 3.53 -39.07
CA LEU A 6 -15.75 4.64 -39.30
C LEU A 6 -16.82 4.30 -40.34
N ASP A 7 -16.45 3.58 -41.41
CA ASP A 7 -17.43 3.13 -42.42
C ASP A 7 -18.38 2.08 -41.86
N LEU A 8 -17.85 1.16 -41.04
CA LEU A 8 -18.66 0.16 -40.33
C LEU A 8 -19.64 0.83 -39.37
N PHE A 9 -19.15 1.80 -38.58
CA PHE A 9 -19.98 2.58 -37.67
C PHE A 9 -21.14 3.26 -38.41
N ARG A 10 -20.85 3.96 -39.52
CA ARG A 10 -21.89 4.67 -40.29
C ARG A 10 -22.92 3.72 -40.90
N GLU A 11 -22.50 2.53 -41.30
CA GLU A 11 -23.40 1.50 -41.80
C GLU A 11 -24.30 0.95 -40.68
N ALA A 12 -23.74 0.62 -39.52
CA ALA A 12 -24.50 0.18 -38.34
C ALA A 12 -25.55 1.24 -37.91
N VAL A 13 -25.16 2.52 -37.86
CA VAL A 13 -26.07 3.63 -37.57
C VAL A 13 -27.21 3.71 -38.59
N LYS A 14 -26.91 3.50 -39.88
CA LYS A 14 -27.93 3.48 -40.95
C LYS A 14 -28.90 2.31 -40.80
N GLN A 15 -28.41 1.17 -40.33
CA GLN A 15 -29.19 -0.04 -40.04
C GLN A 15 -29.95 0.06 -38.69
N ARG A 16 -29.67 1.10 -37.89
CA ARG A 16 -30.19 1.28 -36.52
C ARG A 16 -29.76 0.16 -35.57
N ASP A 17 -28.59 -0.42 -35.84
CA ASP A 17 -27.97 -1.40 -34.96
C ASP A 17 -27.11 -0.66 -33.92
N ASN A 18 -27.71 -0.40 -32.75
CA ASN A 18 -27.03 0.29 -31.67
C ASN A 18 -25.98 -0.62 -30.98
N ASP A 19 -26.24 -1.93 -30.93
CA ASP A 19 -25.38 -2.91 -30.28
C ASP A 19 -24.04 -3.01 -31.03
N GLU A 20 -24.04 -2.83 -32.35
CA GLU A 20 -22.82 -2.70 -33.14
C GLU A 20 -22.26 -1.26 -33.16
N ALA A 21 -23.12 -0.25 -33.30
CA ALA A 21 -22.67 1.14 -33.48
C ALA A 21 -22.02 1.73 -32.23
N ILE A 22 -22.47 1.40 -31.02
CA ILE A 22 -21.94 1.99 -29.77
C ILE A 22 -20.51 1.51 -29.48
N PRO A 23 -20.18 0.19 -29.50
CA PRO A 23 -18.80 -0.26 -29.34
C PRO A 23 -17.86 0.29 -30.41
N LEU A 24 -18.31 0.36 -31.67
CA LEU A 24 -17.52 0.97 -32.75
C LEU A 24 -17.24 2.45 -32.48
N ALA A 25 -18.22 3.21 -31.98
CA ALA A 25 -18.02 4.60 -31.59
C ALA A 25 -16.94 4.74 -30.51
N GLY A 26 -16.96 3.88 -29.48
CA GLY A 26 -15.92 3.82 -28.44
C GLY A 26 -14.53 3.59 -29.03
N MET A 27 -14.38 2.56 -29.86
CA MET A 27 -13.10 2.26 -30.51
C MET A 27 -12.59 3.38 -31.42
N ILE A 28 -13.49 4.11 -32.09
CA ILE A 28 -13.11 5.25 -32.92
C ILE A 28 -12.58 6.38 -32.03
N ILE A 29 -13.23 6.64 -30.90
CA ILE A 29 -12.84 7.67 -29.94
C ILE A 29 -11.48 7.35 -29.31
N ASP A 30 -11.24 6.11 -28.90
CA ASP A 30 -9.97 5.71 -28.28
C ASP A 30 -8.77 5.94 -29.23
N VAL A 31 -8.99 5.78 -30.53
CA VAL A 31 -7.94 5.96 -31.55
C VAL A 31 -7.79 7.41 -31.98
N LEU A 32 -8.91 8.13 -32.17
CA LEU A 32 -8.89 9.47 -32.78
C LEU A 32 -8.92 10.61 -31.76
N GLY A 33 -9.38 10.37 -30.54
CA GLY A 33 -9.49 11.38 -29.48
C GLY A 33 -10.26 12.61 -29.97
N ASP A 34 -9.61 13.77 -29.89
CA ASP A 34 -10.13 15.08 -30.34
C ASP A 34 -10.39 15.17 -31.85
N LYS A 35 -9.80 14.27 -32.65
CA LYS A 35 -10.03 14.16 -34.11
C LYS A 35 -11.25 13.31 -34.45
N THR A 36 -11.99 12.83 -33.45
CA THR A 36 -13.19 12.03 -33.66
C THR A 36 -14.23 12.83 -34.46
N PRO A 37 -14.80 12.26 -35.54
CA PRO A 37 -15.84 12.93 -36.32
C PRO A 37 -17.09 13.30 -35.50
N GLN A 38 -17.60 14.52 -35.70
CA GLN A 38 -18.74 15.07 -34.92
C GLN A 38 -20.05 14.28 -35.08
N ASP A 39 -20.21 13.49 -36.15
CA ASP A 39 -21.33 12.54 -36.29
C ASP A 39 -21.29 11.41 -35.26
N VAL A 40 -20.10 10.96 -34.83
CA VAL A 40 -19.94 9.95 -33.77
C VAL A 40 -20.45 10.49 -32.43
N PHE A 41 -20.01 11.68 -32.04
CA PHE A 41 -20.48 12.32 -30.80
C PHE A 41 -21.99 12.60 -30.82
N ARG A 42 -22.53 13.06 -31.96
CA ARG A 42 -23.97 13.31 -32.10
C ARG A 42 -24.80 12.02 -32.00
N PHE A 43 -24.29 10.92 -32.54
CA PHE A 43 -24.93 9.62 -32.37
C PHE A 43 -24.97 9.22 -30.90
N LEU A 44 -23.82 9.28 -30.21
CA LEU A 44 -23.72 8.95 -28.79
C LEU A 44 -24.63 9.82 -27.92
N ASP A 45 -24.72 11.13 -28.18
CA ASP A 45 -25.63 12.03 -27.45
C ASP A 45 -27.09 11.65 -27.57
N LYS A 46 -27.48 11.05 -28.70
CA LYS A 46 -28.83 10.56 -28.92
C LYS A 46 -29.03 9.20 -28.24
N ALA A 47 -28.10 8.28 -28.43
CA ALA A 47 -28.17 6.92 -27.88
C ALA A 47 -28.13 6.93 -26.33
N ALA A 48 -27.27 7.77 -25.75
CA ALA A 48 -27.12 7.96 -24.30
C ALA A 48 -28.38 8.48 -23.58
N LYS A 49 -29.50 8.71 -24.28
CA LYS A 49 -30.79 9.01 -23.64
C LYS A 49 -31.43 7.76 -23.06
N ASP A 50 -31.31 6.66 -23.80
CA ASP A 50 -32.06 5.43 -23.55
C ASP A 50 -31.12 4.20 -23.40
N ASP A 51 -29.83 4.36 -23.71
CA ASP A 51 -28.82 3.29 -23.65
C ASP A 51 -27.72 3.58 -22.63
N GLN A 52 -27.47 2.60 -21.75
CA GLN A 52 -26.53 2.69 -20.64
C GLN A 52 -25.07 2.70 -21.12
N LEU A 53 -24.70 1.83 -22.06
CA LEU A 53 -23.35 1.76 -22.61
C LEU A 53 -23.03 3.03 -23.40
N ALA A 54 -23.98 3.52 -24.19
CA ALA A 54 -23.82 4.80 -24.89
C ALA A 54 -23.60 5.95 -23.92
N ALA A 55 -24.30 5.98 -22.77
CA ALA A 55 -24.09 6.99 -21.74
C ALA A 55 -22.69 6.94 -21.14
N ILE A 56 -22.13 5.74 -20.92
CA ILE A 56 -20.74 5.56 -20.45
C ILE A 56 -19.75 6.04 -21.50
N VAL A 57 -19.85 5.54 -22.74
CA VAL A 57 -18.95 5.95 -23.84
C VAL A 57 -19.01 7.46 -24.06
N CYS A 58 -20.23 8.03 -24.01
CA CYS A 58 -20.45 9.46 -24.09
C CYS A 58 -19.74 10.22 -22.95
N ALA A 59 -19.85 9.75 -21.70
CA ALA A 59 -19.20 10.35 -20.54
C ALA A 59 -17.67 10.24 -20.57
N THR A 60 -17.12 9.12 -21.03
CA THR A 60 -15.66 8.93 -21.19
C THR A 60 -15.11 9.83 -22.28
N SER A 61 -15.86 10.02 -23.36
CA SER A 61 -15.47 10.89 -24.48
C SER A 61 -15.54 12.39 -24.19
N PHE A 62 -15.95 12.79 -22.99
CA PHE A 62 -16.32 14.16 -22.65
C PHE A 62 -15.22 15.19 -22.96
N PHE A 63 -13.95 14.85 -22.71
CA PHE A 63 -12.81 15.76 -22.89
C PHE A 63 -12.37 15.93 -24.35
N PHE A 64 -12.81 15.05 -25.26
CA PHE A 64 -12.49 15.15 -26.69
C PHE A 64 -13.44 16.06 -27.47
N ARG A 65 -14.44 16.63 -26.80
CA ARG A 65 -15.51 17.41 -27.44
C ARG A 65 -15.14 18.89 -27.47
N GLU A 66 -15.50 19.57 -28.55
CA GLU A 66 -15.19 21.00 -28.75
C GLU A 66 -15.69 21.92 -27.63
N GLN A 67 -16.81 21.58 -26.97
CA GLN A 67 -17.39 22.38 -25.87
C GLN A 67 -17.93 21.49 -24.74
N PRO A 68 -17.09 21.04 -23.80
CA PRO A 68 -17.53 20.31 -22.63
C PRO A 68 -18.37 21.23 -21.74
N LYS A 69 -19.66 20.90 -21.58
CA LYS A 69 -20.55 21.64 -20.67
C LYS A 69 -20.33 21.17 -19.23
N PRO A 70 -20.04 22.07 -18.27
CA PRO A 70 -19.91 21.70 -16.86
C PRO A 70 -21.13 20.90 -16.37
N GLY A 71 -20.88 19.81 -15.64
CA GLY A 71 -21.92 18.93 -15.10
C GLY A 71 -22.60 17.99 -16.11
N HIS A 72 -22.33 18.11 -17.42
CA HIS A 72 -22.89 17.19 -18.41
C HIS A 72 -22.31 15.78 -18.28
N ARG A 73 -21.00 15.63 -18.02
CA ARG A 73 -20.38 14.33 -17.70
C ARG A 73 -21.05 13.65 -16.50
N ALA A 74 -21.15 14.36 -15.38
CA ALA A 74 -21.85 13.86 -14.19
C ALA A 74 -23.33 13.52 -14.46
N MET A 75 -24.02 14.22 -15.36
CA MET A 75 -25.38 13.86 -15.79
C MET A 75 -25.41 12.52 -16.53
N LEU A 76 -24.49 12.31 -17.48
CA LEU A 76 -24.39 11.08 -18.26
C LEU A 76 -24.06 9.88 -17.36
N LEU A 77 -23.09 10.04 -16.46
CA LEU A 77 -22.73 9.01 -15.47
C LEU A 77 -23.91 8.67 -14.55
N ARG A 78 -24.65 9.67 -14.05
CA ARG A 78 -25.88 9.41 -13.27
C ARG A 78 -26.96 8.68 -14.04
N ARG A 79 -27.01 8.83 -15.37
CA ARG A 79 -27.94 8.07 -16.20
C ARG A 79 -27.45 6.63 -16.35
N ALA A 80 -26.18 6.45 -16.69
CA ALA A 80 -25.57 5.13 -16.80
C ALA A 80 -25.69 4.32 -15.50
N ALA A 81 -25.52 4.97 -14.35
CA ALA A 81 -25.67 4.37 -13.03
C ALA A 81 -27.09 3.88 -12.68
N ARG A 82 -28.12 4.29 -13.45
CA ARG A 82 -29.52 3.85 -13.28
C ARG A 82 -29.94 2.80 -14.32
N GLY A 83 -29.01 2.34 -15.14
CA GLY A 83 -29.30 1.28 -16.10
C GLY A 83 -29.48 -0.07 -15.40
N TYR A 84 -29.75 -1.09 -16.20
CA TYR A 84 -30.08 -2.43 -15.71
C TYR A 84 -28.86 -3.36 -15.60
N ASP A 85 -27.75 -3.01 -16.25
CA ASP A 85 -26.51 -3.76 -16.15
C ASP A 85 -25.70 -3.27 -14.95
N ASP A 86 -25.56 -4.13 -13.94
CA ASP A 86 -24.91 -3.80 -12.67
C ASP A 86 -23.42 -3.48 -12.84
N ASN A 87 -22.72 -4.17 -13.76
CA ASN A 87 -21.31 -3.89 -14.02
C ASN A 87 -21.13 -2.48 -14.61
N LEU A 88 -21.94 -2.15 -15.62
CA LEU A 88 -21.94 -0.82 -16.21
C LEU A 88 -22.40 0.25 -15.21
N ALA A 89 -23.35 -0.06 -14.33
CA ALA A 89 -23.80 0.84 -13.29
C ALA A 89 -22.71 1.09 -12.24
N GLY A 90 -22.02 0.04 -11.79
CA GLY A 90 -20.87 0.12 -10.88
C GLY A 90 -19.78 1.00 -11.45
N ASN A 91 -19.40 0.78 -12.71
CA ASN A 91 -18.40 1.61 -13.41
C ASN A 91 -18.82 3.08 -13.46
N ALA A 92 -20.11 3.34 -13.71
CA ALA A 92 -20.64 4.69 -13.74
C ALA A 92 -20.64 5.36 -12.36
N TYR A 93 -20.94 4.62 -11.30
CA TYR A 93 -20.86 5.09 -9.91
C TYR A 93 -19.42 5.40 -9.49
N PHE A 94 -18.47 4.52 -9.81
CA PHE A 94 -17.05 4.74 -9.55
C PHE A 94 -16.54 6.02 -10.25
N ALA A 95 -16.87 6.20 -11.54
CA ALA A 95 -16.53 7.41 -12.27
C ALA A 95 -17.23 8.67 -11.70
N LEU A 96 -18.48 8.54 -11.23
CA LEU A 96 -19.23 9.63 -10.61
C LEU A 96 -18.60 10.07 -9.28
N ALA A 97 -17.98 9.16 -8.52
CA ALA A 97 -17.26 9.50 -7.31
C ALA A 97 -16.10 10.46 -7.61
N ALA A 98 -15.32 10.18 -8.67
CA ALA A 98 -14.25 11.07 -9.12
C ALA A 98 -14.78 12.46 -9.52
N GLU A 99 -15.90 12.52 -10.23
CA GLU A 99 -16.55 13.80 -10.58
C GLU A 99 -16.96 14.61 -9.34
N CYS A 100 -17.48 13.95 -8.29
CA CYS A 100 -17.87 14.62 -7.06
C CYS A 100 -16.69 15.24 -6.31
N LEU A 101 -15.49 14.66 -6.45
CA LEU A 101 -14.27 15.18 -5.83
C LEU A 101 -13.73 16.40 -6.59
N VAL A 102 -13.87 16.44 -7.92
CA VAL A 102 -13.46 17.59 -8.75
C VAL A 102 -14.44 18.76 -8.62
N ASP A 103 -15.75 18.50 -8.55
CA ASP A 103 -16.81 19.53 -8.46
C ASP A 103 -16.95 20.12 -7.04
N GLY A 104 -15.94 20.91 -6.65
CA GLY A 104 -15.93 21.62 -5.37
C GLY A 104 -15.73 20.72 -4.15
N GLY A 105 -15.21 19.50 -4.35
CA GLY A 105 -14.89 18.54 -3.30
C GLY A 105 -16.10 18.20 -2.45
N LYS A 106 -17.14 17.59 -3.04
CA LYS A 106 -18.35 17.08 -2.37
C LYS A 106 -18.10 15.66 -1.88
N PRO A 107 -17.42 15.46 -0.73
CA PRO A 107 -16.77 14.20 -0.43
C PRO A 107 -17.78 13.15 -0.01
N ARG A 108 -18.86 13.56 0.68
CA ARG A 108 -19.99 12.69 1.01
C ARG A 108 -20.63 12.06 -0.23
N ARG A 109 -20.83 12.84 -1.29
CA ARG A 109 -21.40 12.30 -2.54
C ARG A 109 -20.42 11.36 -3.26
N ALA A 110 -19.12 11.54 -3.04
CA ALA A 110 -18.12 10.61 -3.55
C ALA A 110 -18.14 9.29 -2.76
N ILE A 111 -18.25 9.34 -1.44
CA ILE A 111 -18.45 8.17 -0.58
C ILE A 111 -19.73 7.44 -0.99
N ASP A 112 -20.88 8.13 -1.04
CA ASP A 112 -22.16 7.52 -1.43
C ASP A 112 -22.05 6.81 -2.80
N ALA A 113 -21.33 7.41 -3.75
CA ALA A 113 -21.14 6.82 -5.07
C ALA A 113 -20.18 5.62 -5.03
N LEU A 114 -19.12 5.66 -4.22
CA LEU A 114 -18.23 4.50 -4.03
C LEU A 114 -18.94 3.35 -3.33
N GLU A 115 -19.74 3.62 -2.29
CA GLU A 115 -20.56 2.61 -1.61
C GLU A 115 -21.52 1.93 -2.60
N ARG A 116 -22.17 2.69 -3.48
CA ARG A 116 -23.00 2.10 -4.55
C ARG A 116 -22.21 1.29 -5.56
N ALA A 117 -20.98 1.68 -5.87
CA ALA A 117 -20.13 0.88 -6.76
C ALA A 117 -19.69 -0.43 -6.08
N VAL A 118 -19.39 -0.38 -4.77
CA VAL A 118 -19.10 -1.55 -3.93
C VAL A 118 -20.29 -2.50 -3.86
N GLU A 119 -21.51 -2.00 -3.61
CA GLU A 119 -22.76 -2.79 -3.62
C GLU A 119 -22.99 -3.53 -4.94
N LEU A 120 -22.44 -3.01 -6.04
CA LEU A 120 -22.54 -3.59 -7.39
C LEU A 120 -21.31 -4.42 -7.78
N GLY A 121 -20.41 -4.72 -6.83
CA GLY A 121 -19.24 -5.59 -7.05
C GLY A 121 -18.05 -4.91 -7.73
N HIS A 122 -17.99 -3.56 -7.77
CA HIS A 122 -16.86 -2.87 -8.39
C HIS A 122 -15.62 -2.91 -7.50
N LEU A 123 -14.62 -3.71 -7.88
CA LEU A 123 -13.44 -3.98 -7.06
C LEU A 123 -12.53 -2.75 -6.83
N ASP A 124 -12.26 -1.91 -7.84
CA ASP A 124 -11.52 -0.65 -7.57
C ASP A 124 -12.23 0.28 -6.58
N ALA A 125 -13.57 0.20 -6.50
CA ALA A 125 -14.32 1.02 -5.57
C ALA A 125 -14.08 0.58 -4.12
N HIS A 126 -13.89 -0.72 -3.89
CA HIS A 126 -13.51 -1.27 -2.59
C HIS A 126 -12.19 -0.67 -2.13
N VAL A 127 -11.13 -0.81 -2.94
CA VAL A 127 -9.79 -0.29 -2.65
C VAL A 127 -9.81 1.22 -2.41
N ARG A 128 -10.51 1.97 -3.28
CA ARG A 128 -10.57 3.43 -3.21
C ARG A 128 -11.38 3.94 -2.00
N LEU A 129 -12.43 3.21 -1.60
CA LEU A 129 -13.21 3.53 -0.42
C LEU A 129 -12.45 3.16 0.85
N ALA A 130 -11.76 2.01 0.87
CA ALA A 130 -10.90 1.57 1.96
C ALA A 130 -9.82 2.61 2.27
N LYS A 131 -9.06 3.05 1.25
CA LYS A 131 -8.07 4.14 1.41
C LYS A 131 -8.72 5.42 1.96
N GLY A 132 -9.96 5.67 1.57
CA GLY A 132 -10.77 6.77 2.05
C GLY A 132 -11.06 6.71 3.55
N TYR A 133 -11.43 5.53 4.04
CA TYR A 133 -11.64 5.27 5.47
C TYR A 133 -10.33 5.20 6.26
N GLU A 134 -9.25 4.70 5.67
CA GLU A 134 -7.93 4.67 6.30
C GLU A 134 -7.39 6.08 6.56
N THR A 135 -7.43 6.94 5.54
CA THR A 135 -6.75 8.25 5.57
C THR A 135 -7.66 9.40 6.00
N GLY A 136 -8.98 9.21 5.95
CA GLY A 136 -9.95 10.28 6.12
C GLY A 136 -9.94 11.32 4.98
N MET A 137 -9.38 10.99 3.80
CA MET A 137 -9.22 11.96 2.69
C MET A 137 -10.56 12.55 2.20
N TYR A 138 -11.67 11.87 2.44
CA TYR A 138 -13.02 12.35 2.10
C TYR A 138 -13.67 13.13 3.26
N ARG A 139 -12.87 13.66 4.21
CA ARG A 139 -13.36 14.40 5.40
C ARG A 139 -14.34 13.58 6.25
N ASN A 140 -14.31 12.27 6.10
CA ASN A 140 -14.92 11.27 6.96
C ASN A 140 -14.05 11.06 8.20
N ARG A 141 -14.62 10.44 9.24
CA ARG A 141 -13.80 9.90 10.32
C ARG A 141 -12.98 8.75 9.77
N ILE A 142 -11.73 8.67 10.20
CA ILE A 142 -10.91 7.49 9.97
C ILE A 142 -11.64 6.28 10.57
N ASN A 143 -11.72 5.20 9.81
CA ASN A 143 -12.33 3.94 10.21
C ASN A 143 -11.49 2.78 9.65
N LEU A 144 -10.52 2.33 10.43
CA LEU A 144 -9.60 1.27 10.02
C LEU A 144 -10.30 -0.09 9.87
N GLU A 145 -11.29 -0.37 10.71
CA GLU A 145 -12.10 -1.59 10.65
C GLU A 145 -12.84 -1.68 9.30
N ARG A 146 -13.55 -0.61 8.90
CA ARG A 146 -14.23 -0.61 7.60
C ARG A 146 -13.25 -0.61 6.42
N ALA A 147 -12.05 -0.03 6.59
CA ALA A 147 -11.03 -0.09 5.56
C ALA A 147 -10.51 -1.52 5.36
N TRP A 148 -10.29 -2.25 6.45
CA TRP A 148 -9.92 -3.66 6.43
C TRP A 148 -11.00 -4.51 5.75
N GLU A 149 -12.24 -4.44 6.21
CA GLU A 149 -13.38 -5.21 5.65
C GLU A 149 -13.48 -5.03 4.13
N LEU A 150 -13.36 -3.80 3.63
CA LEU A 150 -13.43 -3.52 2.19
C LEU A 150 -12.26 -4.12 1.41
N LEU A 151 -11.06 -4.15 1.99
CA LEU A 151 -9.89 -4.75 1.35
C LEU A 151 -9.98 -6.27 1.36
N GLU A 152 -10.42 -6.85 2.48
CA GLU A 152 -10.69 -8.27 2.67
C GLU A 152 -11.72 -8.77 1.64
N GLU A 153 -12.90 -8.12 1.57
CA GLU A 153 -13.97 -8.40 0.59
C GLU A 153 -13.42 -8.44 -0.87
N ALA A 154 -12.50 -7.54 -1.22
CA ALA A 154 -11.93 -7.50 -2.56
C ALA A 154 -10.79 -8.50 -2.79
N VAL A 155 -10.02 -8.86 -1.75
CA VAL A 155 -9.01 -9.93 -1.81
C VAL A 155 -9.67 -11.30 -1.96
N GLU A 156 -10.81 -11.54 -1.31
CA GLU A 156 -11.59 -12.77 -1.48
C GLU A 156 -12.07 -12.99 -2.93
N GLU A 157 -12.26 -11.90 -3.68
CA GLU A 157 -12.59 -11.92 -5.12
C GLU A 157 -11.32 -12.01 -6.02
N ASP A 158 -10.18 -12.38 -5.45
CA ASP A 158 -8.89 -12.57 -6.13
C ASP A 158 -8.39 -11.31 -6.85
N TYR A 159 -8.66 -10.13 -6.28
CA TYR A 159 -8.33 -8.85 -6.91
C TYR A 159 -6.92 -8.36 -6.56
N GLY A 160 -5.97 -8.51 -7.48
CA GLY A 160 -4.57 -8.10 -7.31
C GLY A 160 -4.35 -6.71 -6.68
N PRO A 161 -5.01 -5.62 -7.14
CA PRO A 161 -4.86 -4.31 -6.52
C PRO A 161 -5.32 -4.23 -5.06
N ALA A 162 -6.29 -5.05 -4.65
CA ALA A 162 -6.68 -5.16 -3.25
C ALA A 162 -5.63 -5.92 -2.42
N LYS A 163 -4.99 -6.96 -2.98
CA LYS A 163 -3.89 -7.67 -2.31
C LYS A 163 -2.72 -6.74 -1.99
N LEU A 164 -2.31 -5.91 -2.97
CA LEU A 164 -1.30 -4.87 -2.76
C LEU A 164 -1.75 -3.88 -1.66
N ALA A 165 -2.98 -3.38 -1.74
CA ALA A 165 -3.49 -2.41 -0.79
C ALA A 165 -3.66 -2.99 0.63
N LEU A 166 -4.02 -4.26 0.78
CA LEU A 166 -4.10 -4.96 2.05
C LEU A 166 -2.70 -5.17 2.65
N ALA A 167 -1.71 -5.57 1.85
CA ALA A 167 -0.33 -5.66 2.31
C ALA A 167 0.23 -4.30 2.78
N GLU A 168 -0.04 -3.22 2.05
CA GLU A 168 0.30 -1.85 2.47
C GLU A 168 -0.40 -1.47 3.79
N PHE A 169 -1.67 -1.83 3.94
CA PHE A 169 -2.46 -1.55 5.14
C PHE A 169 -1.90 -2.31 6.36
N ILE A 170 -1.66 -3.61 6.22
CA ILE A 170 -1.03 -4.47 7.23
C ILE A 170 0.29 -3.83 7.68
N PHE A 171 1.13 -3.44 6.73
CA PHE A 171 2.43 -2.83 7.01
C PHE A 171 2.30 -1.48 7.72
N ALA A 172 1.46 -0.58 7.21
CA ALA A 172 1.31 0.78 7.74
C ALA A 172 0.78 0.80 9.19
N HIS A 173 -0.03 -0.20 9.56
CA HIS A 173 -0.67 -0.27 10.87
C HIS A 173 -0.10 -1.36 11.80
N GLY A 174 0.89 -2.14 11.35
CA GLY A 174 1.53 -3.19 12.14
C GLY A 174 0.56 -4.27 12.58
N ILE A 175 -0.31 -4.71 11.67
CA ILE A 175 -1.35 -5.70 11.95
C ILE A 175 -0.75 -7.09 11.74
N HIS A 176 -0.97 -8.00 12.69
CA HIS A 176 -0.63 -9.40 12.54
C HIS A 176 -1.92 -10.20 12.47
N ASP A 177 -2.18 -10.78 11.30
CA ASP A 177 -3.34 -11.62 11.04
C ASP A 177 -2.85 -12.97 10.50
N SER A 178 -3.45 -14.07 10.97
CA SER A 178 -3.04 -15.41 10.56
C SER A 178 -3.48 -15.78 9.15
N ASP A 179 -4.51 -15.11 8.64
CA ASP A 179 -5.15 -15.44 7.37
C ASP A 179 -4.51 -14.66 6.21
N TYR A 180 -3.74 -13.61 6.51
CA TYR A 180 -3.09 -12.74 5.53
C TYR A 180 -1.60 -12.51 5.83
N ASP A 181 -0.72 -13.19 5.07
CA ASP A 181 0.70 -12.85 5.02
C ASP A 181 0.93 -11.71 4.00
N PRO A 182 1.40 -10.51 4.42
CA PRO A 182 1.66 -9.41 3.50
C PRO A 182 2.68 -9.76 2.41
N ARG A 183 3.62 -10.68 2.65
CA ARG A 183 4.58 -11.13 1.61
C ARG A 183 3.89 -11.95 0.54
N GLU A 184 3.01 -12.88 0.94
CA GLU A 184 2.26 -13.70 -0.01
C GLU A 184 1.33 -12.82 -0.86
N LEU A 185 0.61 -11.90 -0.23
CA LEU A 185 -0.22 -10.91 -0.93
C LEU A 185 0.56 -10.09 -1.96
N LEU A 186 1.80 -9.70 -1.65
CA LEU A 186 2.66 -8.95 -2.58
C LEU A 186 3.20 -9.80 -3.72
N VAL A 187 3.49 -11.08 -3.47
CA VAL A 187 3.88 -12.03 -4.52
C VAL A 187 2.72 -12.22 -5.49
N GLU A 188 1.52 -12.49 -4.99
CA GLU A 188 0.33 -12.67 -5.82
C GLU A 188 0.00 -11.39 -6.61
N ALA A 189 0.05 -10.22 -5.96
CA ALA A 189 -0.14 -8.94 -6.67
C ALA A 189 0.93 -8.70 -7.76
N ALA A 190 2.17 -9.15 -7.54
CA ALA A 190 3.22 -9.06 -8.55
C ALA A 190 3.01 -10.04 -9.71
N GLU A 191 2.47 -11.23 -9.45
CA GLU A 191 2.08 -12.20 -10.49
C GLU A 191 0.92 -11.66 -11.36
N ASP A 192 0.04 -10.85 -10.78
CA ASP A 192 -1.03 -10.12 -11.46
C ASP A 192 -0.57 -8.84 -12.20
N ASP A 193 0.75 -8.61 -12.28
CA ASP A 193 1.35 -7.41 -12.88
C ASP A 193 0.86 -6.08 -12.24
N VAL A 194 0.44 -6.11 -10.96
CA VAL A 194 -0.04 -4.92 -10.26
C VAL A 194 1.11 -3.92 -10.09
N PRO A 195 0.97 -2.67 -10.59
CA PRO A 195 2.03 -1.67 -10.47
C PRO A 195 2.40 -1.39 -9.01
N GLY A 196 3.69 -1.40 -8.71
CA GLY A 196 4.22 -1.14 -7.36
C GLY A 196 4.38 -2.39 -6.49
N ALA A 197 3.75 -3.52 -6.82
CA ALA A 197 3.86 -4.75 -6.02
C ALA A 197 5.29 -5.29 -5.95
N VAL A 198 6.01 -5.35 -7.08
CA VAL A 198 7.42 -5.76 -7.11
C VAL A 198 8.32 -4.81 -6.32
N GLU A 199 8.07 -3.49 -6.39
CA GLU A 199 8.86 -2.51 -5.66
C GLU A 199 8.68 -2.68 -4.14
N LEU A 200 7.43 -2.83 -3.71
CA LEU A 200 7.11 -3.04 -2.30
C LEU A 200 7.61 -4.42 -1.81
N LEU A 201 7.51 -5.46 -2.64
CA LEU A 201 8.11 -6.77 -2.36
C LEU A 201 9.64 -6.67 -2.24
N MET A 202 10.30 -5.91 -3.10
CA MET A 202 11.74 -5.65 -2.99
C MET A 202 12.09 -4.89 -1.70
N GLN A 203 11.25 -3.94 -1.28
CA GLN A 203 11.40 -3.29 0.03
C GLN A 203 11.26 -4.30 1.18
N PHE A 204 10.32 -5.25 1.07
CA PHE A 204 10.16 -6.38 2.00
C PHE A 204 11.34 -7.38 1.98
N GLN A 205 11.98 -7.57 0.82
CA GLN A 205 13.07 -8.55 0.60
C GLN A 205 14.47 -7.95 0.78
N ALA A 206 14.58 -6.64 0.95
CA ALA A 206 15.83 -5.91 1.03
C ALA A 206 16.62 -6.25 2.31
N SER A 207 17.32 -7.39 2.31
CA SER A 207 18.19 -7.98 3.35
C SER A 207 19.35 -7.09 3.84
N ALA A 208 20.16 -7.60 4.78
CA ALA A 208 21.37 -7.05 5.43
C ALA A 208 22.11 -5.90 4.71
N GLU A 209 22.24 -5.96 3.40
CA GLU A 209 22.90 -4.95 2.56
C GLU A 209 22.22 -3.56 2.64
N THR A 210 20.89 -3.52 2.80
CA THR A 210 20.13 -2.27 2.95
C THR A 210 20.32 -1.68 4.35
N ILE A 211 20.37 -2.52 5.39
CA ILE A 211 20.74 -2.10 6.75
C ILE A 211 22.16 -1.54 6.74
N LYS A 212 23.12 -2.22 6.11
CA LYS A 212 24.51 -1.75 5.98
C LYS A 212 24.62 -0.40 5.26
N ARG A 213 23.80 -0.14 4.23
CA ARG A 213 23.78 1.15 3.51
C ARG A 213 23.19 2.30 4.33
N HIS A 214 22.24 2.04 5.22
CA HIS A 214 21.55 3.05 6.02
C HIS A 214 22.10 3.18 7.45
N ALA A 215 22.92 2.22 7.90
CA ALA A 215 23.63 2.30 9.16
C ALA A 215 24.48 3.58 9.17
N LYS A 216 24.14 4.50 10.07
CA LYS A 216 24.94 5.70 10.33
C LYS A 216 25.70 5.47 11.63
N LYS A 217 27.02 5.67 11.59
CA LYS A 217 27.82 5.71 12.81
C LYS A 217 27.31 6.85 13.68
N LEU A 218 26.89 6.55 14.90
CA LEU A 218 26.46 7.57 15.85
C LEU A 218 27.69 8.27 16.43
N ASP A 219 27.61 9.58 16.65
CA ASP A 219 28.69 10.36 17.27
C ASP A 219 28.97 9.88 18.71
N ASN A 220 27.93 9.38 19.38
CA ASN A 220 27.96 8.76 20.69
C ASN A 220 27.25 7.40 20.61
N PRO A 221 27.96 6.31 20.26
CA PRO A 221 27.37 4.97 20.18
C PRO A 221 26.92 4.46 21.56
N VAL A 222 26.00 3.49 21.58
CA VAL A 222 25.68 2.74 22.80
C VAL A 222 26.81 1.74 23.01
N ILE A 223 27.51 1.86 24.14
CA ILE A 223 28.75 1.10 24.38
C ILE A 223 28.41 -0.07 25.31
N PRO A 224 28.46 -1.32 24.81
CA PRO A 224 28.31 -2.50 25.67
C PRO A 224 29.52 -2.61 26.60
N ARG A 225 29.30 -2.99 27.86
CA ARG A 225 30.37 -3.09 28.87
C ARG A 225 31.28 -4.33 28.74
N ASP A 226 31.04 -5.16 27.72
CA ASP A 226 31.84 -6.33 27.36
C ASP A 226 31.30 -6.93 26.05
N GLU A 227 32.07 -7.83 25.43
CA GLU A 227 31.63 -8.57 24.22
C GLU A 227 30.41 -9.47 24.48
N SER A 228 30.12 -9.76 25.75
CA SER A 228 29.11 -10.76 26.13
C SER A 228 27.70 -10.32 25.73
N ARG A 229 27.38 -9.02 25.82
CA ARG A 229 26.04 -8.53 25.50
C ARG A 229 25.74 -8.55 24.00
N PRO A 230 26.58 -7.97 23.09
CA PRO A 230 26.36 -8.12 21.66
C PRO A 230 26.30 -9.59 21.22
N MET A 231 27.19 -10.44 21.75
CA MET A 231 27.20 -11.86 21.40
C MET A 231 25.96 -12.60 21.92
N ALA A 232 25.47 -12.28 23.12
CA ALA A 232 24.24 -12.85 23.66
C ALA A 232 23.02 -12.45 22.81
N ILE A 233 22.93 -11.18 22.40
CA ILE A 233 21.87 -10.69 21.51
C ILE A 233 21.96 -11.39 20.16
N ARG A 234 23.14 -11.42 19.53
CA ARG A 234 23.36 -12.13 18.27
C ARG A 234 23.00 -13.62 18.37
N SER A 235 23.41 -14.30 19.44
CA SER A 235 23.15 -15.72 19.63
C SER A 235 21.66 -16.00 19.86
N ALA A 236 20.98 -15.16 20.63
CA ALA A 236 19.53 -15.23 20.81
C ALA A 236 18.80 -15.07 19.47
N LEU A 237 19.17 -14.05 18.70
CA LEU A 237 18.57 -13.79 17.40
C LEU A 237 18.92 -14.88 16.36
N LEU A 238 20.10 -15.50 16.43
CA LEU A 238 20.44 -16.62 15.54
C LEU A 238 19.67 -17.90 15.87
N ASN A 239 19.37 -18.11 17.16
CA ASN A 239 18.67 -19.30 17.61
C ASN A 239 17.17 -19.19 17.36
N GLU A 240 16.60 -18.00 17.52
CA GLU A 240 15.17 -17.74 17.35
C GLU A 240 14.77 -17.48 15.89
N PHE A 241 15.71 -17.05 15.04
CA PHE A 241 15.41 -16.63 13.68
C PHE A 241 16.25 -17.45 12.70
N HIS A 242 15.58 -18.07 11.72
CA HIS A 242 16.23 -18.75 10.60
C HIS A 242 16.83 -17.77 9.56
N MET A 243 17.48 -16.71 10.04
CA MET A 243 18.10 -15.67 9.23
C MET A 243 19.60 -15.88 9.10
N GLU A 244 20.14 -15.39 7.99
CA GLU A 244 21.59 -15.36 7.76
C GLU A 244 22.29 -14.52 8.84
N ALA A 245 23.38 -15.06 9.37
CA ALA A 245 24.13 -14.43 10.46
C ALA A 245 24.56 -12.99 10.15
N ASP A 246 24.91 -12.73 8.89
CA ASP A 246 25.31 -11.42 8.40
C ASP A 246 24.22 -10.35 8.55
N ALA A 247 22.93 -10.72 8.47
CA ALA A 247 21.80 -9.80 8.65
C ALA A 247 21.60 -9.43 10.11
N ILE A 248 21.63 -10.43 10.99
CA ILE A 248 21.55 -10.25 12.44
C ILE A 248 22.74 -9.42 12.93
N GLU A 249 23.94 -9.73 12.47
CA GLU A 249 25.16 -8.99 12.79
C GLU A 249 25.11 -7.52 12.35
N ALA A 250 24.62 -7.25 11.13
CA ALA A 250 24.44 -5.89 10.63
C ALA A 250 23.41 -5.10 11.45
N MET A 251 22.29 -5.73 11.83
CA MET A 251 21.29 -5.12 12.70
C MET A 251 21.87 -4.78 14.07
N VAL A 252 22.52 -5.74 14.73
CA VAL A 252 23.06 -5.53 16.09
C VAL A 252 24.14 -4.45 16.07
N ALA A 253 24.97 -4.39 15.03
CA ALA A 253 25.96 -3.33 14.85
C ALA A 253 25.30 -1.95 14.66
N ALA A 254 24.36 -1.85 13.72
CA ALA A 254 23.65 -0.61 13.42
C ALA A 254 22.89 -0.07 14.64
N TRP A 255 22.27 -0.96 15.42
CA TRP A 255 21.59 -0.59 16.66
C TRP A 255 22.51 0.11 17.66
N HIS A 256 23.72 -0.42 17.84
CA HIS A 256 24.70 0.15 18.77
C HIS A 256 25.42 1.37 18.17
N GLY A 257 25.09 1.77 16.95
CA GLY A 257 25.69 2.93 16.26
C GLY A 257 27.02 2.62 15.58
N PHE A 258 27.25 1.36 15.21
CA PHE A 258 28.44 0.90 14.48
C PHE A 258 28.09 0.52 13.04
N LEU A 259 29.05 0.67 12.12
CA LEU A 259 28.83 0.35 10.69
C LEU A 259 28.95 -1.15 10.40
N SER A 260 29.62 -1.90 11.28
CA SER A 260 29.79 -3.34 11.15
C SER A 260 29.92 -4.05 12.49
N TRP A 261 29.65 -5.35 12.47
CA TRP A 261 29.85 -6.23 13.61
C TRP A 261 31.30 -6.25 14.10
N SER A 262 32.26 -6.30 13.18
CA SER A 262 33.68 -6.23 13.50
C SER A 262 34.06 -4.93 14.22
N GLU A 263 33.48 -3.79 13.83
CA GLU A 263 33.68 -2.51 14.53
C GLU A 263 33.11 -2.55 15.94
N LEU A 264 31.88 -3.06 16.11
CA LEU A 264 31.24 -3.21 17.42
C LEU A 264 32.07 -4.11 18.35
N ILE A 265 32.53 -5.27 17.88
CA ILE A 265 33.31 -6.22 18.70
C ILE A 265 34.69 -5.66 19.04
N ALA A 266 35.40 -5.07 18.07
CA ALA A 266 36.70 -4.45 18.34
C ALA A 266 36.59 -3.32 19.37
N TYR A 267 35.46 -2.61 19.37
CA TYR A 267 35.17 -1.57 20.36
C TYR A 267 34.84 -2.15 21.74
N ALA A 268 33.99 -3.17 21.81
CA ALA A 268 33.60 -3.84 23.06
C ALA A 268 34.79 -4.52 23.78
N LEU A 269 35.82 -4.90 23.04
CA LEU A 269 37.06 -5.50 23.55
C LEU A 269 38.12 -4.48 23.98
N ASN A 270 37.93 -3.19 23.68
CA ASN A 270 38.89 -2.17 24.02
C ASN A 270 38.66 -1.64 25.45
N GLU A 271 39.50 -2.05 26.40
CA GLU A 271 39.45 -1.61 27.81
C GLU A 271 39.59 -0.08 28.00
N ASN A 272 40.11 0.63 27.00
CA ASN A 272 40.29 2.08 27.02
C ASN A 272 39.20 2.84 26.24
N ALA A 273 38.20 2.14 25.71
CA ALA A 273 37.07 2.79 25.06
C ALA A 273 36.29 3.64 26.09
N PRO A 274 35.90 4.88 25.77
CA PRO A 274 35.06 5.69 26.65
C PRO A 274 33.74 4.98 26.95
N GLU A 275 33.14 5.20 28.12
CA GLU A 275 31.80 4.67 28.38
C GLU A 275 30.76 5.42 27.52
N GLY A 276 29.80 4.67 26.98
CA GLY A 276 28.74 5.21 26.13
C GLY A 276 27.73 5.99 26.93
N ILE A 277 27.08 6.94 26.28
CA ILE A 277 26.03 7.75 26.87
C ILE A 277 24.76 6.90 26.91
N PHE A 278 24.26 6.64 28.13
CA PHE A 278 22.94 6.05 28.36
C PHE A 278 21.88 6.92 27.68
N ASP A 279 20.79 6.36 27.19
CA ASP A 279 19.77 7.14 26.48
C ASP A 279 19.17 8.28 27.33
N GLU A 280 19.15 8.11 28.65
CA GLU A 280 18.76 9.12 29.63
C GLU A 280 19.76 10.29 29.77
N ASP A 281 20.98 10.09 29.28
CA ASP A 281 22.06 11.07 29.25
C ASP A 281 22.24 11.70 27.83
N CYS A 282 21.51 11.24 26.81
CA CYS A 282 21.57 11.73 25.44
C CYS A 282 20.86 13.08 25.24
N GLY A 283 21.37 13.89 24.31
CA GLY A 283 20.64 15.06 23.81
C GLY A 283 19.43 14.66 22.93
N THR A 284 18.46 15.57 22.77
CA THR A 284 17.21 15.30 22.03
C THR A 284 17.44 14.81 20.60
N GLU A 285 18.36 15.44 19.87
CA GLU A 285 18.68 15.08 18.47
C GLU A 285 19.30 13.67 18.38
N GLU A 286 20.16 13.32 19.33
CA GLU A 286 20.80 12.00 19.39
C GLU A 286 19.80 10.89 19.74
N LEU A 287 18.88 11.18 20.66
CA LEU A 287 17.80 10.26 21.02
C LEU A 287 16.83 10.04 19.85
N GLU A 288 16.57 11.06 19.04
CA GLU A 288 15.77 10.95 17.82
C GLU A 288 16.45 10.12 16.73
N ASP A 289 17.75 10.32 16.50
CA ASP A 289 18.54 9.51 15.55
C ASP A 289 18.59 8.03 15.99
N ARG A 290 18.72 7.76 17.30
CA ARG A 290 18.59 6.41 17.85
C ARG A 290 17.22 5.82 17.54
N ARG A 291 16.12 6.47 17.95
CA ARG A 291 14.74 6.01 17.69
C ARG A 291 14.46 5.75 16.22
N ARG A 292 14.94 6.61 15.31
CA ARG A 292 14.79 6.40 13.86
C ARG A 292 15.46 5.11 13.41
N THR A 293 16.64 4.80 13.94
CA THR A 293 17.34 3.54 13.66
C THR A 293 16.57 2.34 14.21
N GLN A 294 15.96 2.45 15.39
CA GLN A 294 15.12 1.40 15.98
C GLN A 294 13.89 1.10 15.12
N VAL A 295 13.24 2.15 14.59
CA VAL A 295 12.08 2.02 13.68
C VAL A 295 12.49 1.38 12.35
N LEU A 296 13.64 1.75 11.79
CA LEU A 296 14.16 1.13 10.57
C LEU A 296 14.48 -0.35 10.76
N ILE A 297 15.03 -0.71 11.92
CA ILE A 297 15.28 -2.09 12.31
C ILE A 297 13.94 -2.81 12.49
N ALA A 298 13.03 -2.32 13.33
CA ALA A 298 11.72 -2.95 13.55
C ALA A 298 10.92 -3.15 12.25
N GLY A 299 10.94 -2.17 11.35
CA GLY A 299 10.29 -2.29 10.03
C GLY A 299 10.94 -3.33 9.12
N HIS A 300 12.19 -3.70 9.34
CA HIS A 300 12.87 -4.77 8.61
C HIS A 300 12.54 -6.17 9.16
N TYR A 301 12.14 -6.27 10.42
CA TYR A 301 11.77 -7.53 11.09
C TYR A 301 10.26 -7.61 11.36
N ILE A 302 9.45 -6.87 10.60
CA ILE A 302 8.00 -6.77 10.80
C ILE A 302 7.26 -8.10 10.63
N ASP A 303 7.88 -9.09 9.96
CA ASP A 303 7.33 -10.46 9.83
C ASP A 303 7.77 -11.40 10.96
N ALA A 304 8.52 -10.90 11.93
CA ALA A 304 8.87 -11.67 13.12
C ALA A 304 7.64 -11.77 14.05
N PRO A 305 7.38 -12.92 14.68
CA PRO A 305 6.29 -13.07 15.64
C PRO A 305 6.30 -11.99 16.74
N ASP A 306 5.15 -11.66 17.34
CA ASP A 306 5.05 -10.60 18.37
C ASP A 306 6.04 -10.75 19.52
N TYR A 307 6.23 -11.97 20.03
CA TYR A 307 7.20 -12.25 21.11
C TYR A 307 8.64 -11.98 20.69
N VAL A 308 8.88 -12.03 19.38
CA VAL A 308 10.16 -11.83 18.74
C VAL A 308 10.44 -10.34 18.48
N LEU A 309 9.43 -9.58 18.04
CA LEU A 309 9.50 -8.13 18.02
C LEU A 309 9.66 -7.58 19.45
N GLU A 310 8.95 -8.14 20.42
CA GLU A 310 9.11 -7.83 21.84
C GLU A 310 10.52 -8.19 22.32
N LEU A 311 11.09 -9.32 21.90
CA LEU A 311 12.47 -9.71 22.21
C LEU A 311 13.49 -8.77 21.58
N ILE A 312 13.36 -8.42 20.30
CA ILE A 312 14.21 -7.44 19.60
C ILE A 312 14.14 -6.11 20.33
N VAL A 313 12.94 -5.57 20.53
CA VAL A 313 12.71 -4.29 21.20
C VAL A 313 13.26 -4.32 22.63
N THR A 314 13.11 -5.43 23.36
CA THR A 314 13.59 -5.63 24.74
C THR A 314 15.11 -5.75 24.82
N LEU A 315 15.72 -6.53 23.93
CA LEU A 315 17.16 -6.74 23.86
C LEU A 315 17.92 -5.48 23.47
N LEU A 316 17.28 -4.76 22.57
CA LEU A 316 17.83 -3.58 21.97
C LEU A 316 17.49 -2.33 22.82
N GLN A 317 16.51 -2.37 23.73
CA GLN A 317 16.10 -1.22 24.56
C GLN A 317 17.27 -0.32 25.02
N PRO A 318 17.04 1.01 25.02
CA PRO A 318 17.88 2.03 25.65
C PRO A 318 18.63 1.53 26.88
N THR A 319 19.95 1.71 26.93
CA THR A 319 20.66 1.51 28.18
C THR A 319 20.21 2.61 29.15
N SER A 320 19.51 2.24 30.22
CA SER A 320 19.28 3.09 31.39
C SER A 320 20.20 2.61 32.53
N ARG A 321 20.69 3.53 33.37
CA ARG A 321 21.45 3.16 34.58
C ARG A 321 20.58 2.42 35.59
N THR A 322 19.25 2.58 35.52
CA THR A 322 18.33 2.12 36.57
C THR A 322 17.30 1.09 36.15
N HIS A 323 17.03 0.83 34.86
CA HIS A 323 16.13 -0.25 34.43
C HIS A 323 16.82 -1.30 33.56
N LYS A 324 17.12 -2.42 34.22
CA LYS A 324 17.71 -3.65 33.67
C LYS A 324 16.71 -4.34 32.73
N PRO A 325 16.98 -4.48 31.42
CA PRO A 325 16.53 -5.66 30.71
C PRO A 325 17.41 -6.79 31.26
N SER A 326 16.92 -7.53 32.25
CA SER A 326 17.74 -8.60 32.81
C SER A 326 17.91 -9.67 31.73
N LEU A 327 19.14 -10.05 31.40
CA LEU A 327 19.42 -11.24 30.59
C LEU A 327 18.71 -12.49 31.16
N ARG A 328 18.30 -12.50 32.44
CA ARG A 328 17.45 -13.55 33.03
C ARG A 328 16.03 -13.63 32.44
N ASN A 329 15.53 -12.58 31.79
CA ASN A 329 14.26 -12.64 31.06
C ASN A 329 14.44 -13.29 29.68
N LEU A 330 15.67 -13.27 29.15
CA LEU A 330 16.02 -13.92 27.88
C LEU A 330 15.87 -15.45 27.99
N ASP A 331 16.41 -16.06 29.05
CA ASP A 331 16.29 -17.50 29.33
C ASP A 331 14.82 -17.93 29.54
N ARG A 332 13.97 -17.00 29.98
CA ARG A 332 12.52 -17.22 30.17
C ARG A 332 11.71 -17.07 28.88
N LEU A 333 12.11 -16.17 27.98
CA LEU A 333 11.47 -15.92 26.69
C LEU A 333 11.87 -16.94 25.62
N ILE A 334 13.13 -17.40 25.64
CA ILE A 334 13.68 -18.44 24.75
C ILE A 334 13.25 -19.85 25.23
N GLY A 335 12.89 -19.99 26.50
CA GLY A 335 12.26 -21.19 27.07
C GLY A 335 13.19 -22.40 27.24
N ASN A 336 13.46 -22.76 28.50
CA ASN A 336 13.22 -24.14 28.91
C ASN A 336 11.86 -24.16 29.59
N ALA A 337 10.85 -24.66 28.88
CA ALA A 337 9.54 -24.97 29.45
C ALA A 337 9.64 -26.29 30.22
N ASP A 338 10.07 -26.22 31.48
CA ASP A 338 9.83 -27.25 32.49
C ASP A 338 9.57 -26.52 33.81
N ASP A 339 8.30 -26.16 34.05
CA ASP A 339 7.63 -26.12 35.35
C ASP A 339 6.11 -25.92 35.17
#